data_AF-A0A965B9N2-F1
#
_entry.id   AF-A0A965B9N2-F1
#
_cell.length_a   1.000
_cell.length_b   1.000
_cell.length_c   1.000
_cell.angle_alpha   90.00
_cell.angle_beta   90.00
_cell.angle_gamma   90.00
#
_symmetry.space_group_name_H-M   'P 1'
#
loop_
_entity.id
_entity.type
_entity.pdbx_description
1 polymer ?
#
loop_
_entity_poly.entity_id
_entity_poly.type
_entity_poly.pdbx_seq_one_letter_code
_entity_poly.pdbx_strand_id
1 'polypeptide(L)'
;MESAQDWVREAIDWIVLVIESIGALIIAVGALLAFIMVVRAFRHALRPDAYTVARLTLGSYLVLGLEFQLAADVLKTAVAPSFTEIGQLAAIAGIRTVLNYFLEKEIAEEKAELGEKGLNLPTIRH
;
A
#
# COMPACT_ATOMS: atom_id res chain seq x y z
N MET A 1 19.12 3.73 -35.09
CA MET A 1 19.30 3.99 -33.65
C MET A 1 17.95 4.28 -32.99
N GLU A 2 17.03 5.01 -33.62
CA GLU A 2 15.64 5.20 -33.14
C GLU A 2 14.86 3.89 -32.95
N SER A 3 14.86 2.99 -33.94
CA SER A 3 14.20 1.67 -33.82
C SER A 3 14.76 0.81 -32.68
N ALA A 4 16.00 1.07 -32.25
CA ALA A 4 16.65 0.39 -31.14
C ALA A 4 16.32 1.01 -29.77
N GLN A 5 15.64 2.15 -29.71
CA GLN A 5 15.14 2.75 -28.47
C GLN A 5 13.66 2.42 -28.28
N ASP A 6 12.90 2.34 -29.37
CA ASP A 6 11.47 2.03 -29.34
C ASP A 6 11.19 0.61 -28.82
N TRP A 7 11.93 -0.40 -29.29
CA TRP A 7 11.77 -1.78 -28.77
C TRP A 7 12.12 -1.91 -27.28
N VAL A 8 13.08 -1.12 -26.78
CA VAL A 8 13.47 -1.15 -25.36
C VAL A 8 12.38 -0.55 -24.50
N ARG A 9 11.79 0.57 -24.91
CA ARG A 9 10.68 1.21 -24.20
C ARG A 9 9.48 0.30 -24.13
N GLU A 10 9.07 -0.25 -25.28
CA GLU A 10 7.91 -1.13 -25.34
C GLU A 10 8.13 -2.40 -24.51
N ALA A 11 9.33 -2.98 -24.52
CA ALA A 11 9.66 -4.09 -23.63
C ALA A 11 9.55 -3.71 -22.15
N ILE A 12 10.00 -2.52 -21.77
CA ILE A 12 9.97 -2.06 -20.38
C ILE A 12 8.55 -1.74 -19.92
N ASP A 13 7.70 -1.15 -20.78
CA ASP A 13 6.29 -0.92 -20.48
C ASP A 13 5.55 -2.23 -20.21
N TRP A 14 5.81 -3.28 -20.99
CA TRP A 14 5.29 -4.62 -20.74
C TRP A 14 5.78 -5.19 -19.41
N ILE A 15 7.06 -5.02 -19.08
CA ILE A 15 7.63 -5.48 -17.80
C ILE A 15 6.97 -4.74 -16.63
N VAL A 16 6.84 -3.42 -16.73
CA VAL A 16 6.17 -2.57 -15.74
C VAL A 16 4.74 -3.04 -15.50
N LEU A 17 3.96 -3.24 -16.56
CA LEU A 17 2.58 -3.72 -16.46
C LEU A 17 2.49 -5.08 -15.75
N VAL A 18 3.42 -5.99 -16.04
CA VAL A 18 3.48 -7.30 -15.39
C VAL A 18 3.80 -7.15 -13.90
N ILE A 19 4.78 -6.32 -13.54
CA ILE A 19 5.17 -6.08 -12.14
C ILE A 19 4.02 -5.44 -11.36
N GLU A 20 3.34 -4.45 -11.95
CA GLU A 20 2.16 -3.82 -11.33
C GLU A 20 1.03 -4.83 -11.12
N SER A 21 0.79 -5.69 -12.11
CA SER A 21 -0.23 -6.74 -12.04
C SER A 21 0.07 -7.75 -10.93
N ILE A 22 1.34 -8.14 -10.78
CA ILE A 22 1.79 -9.02 -9.68
C ILE A 22 1.57 -8.34 -8.32
N GLY A 23 2.00 -7.08 -8.17
CA GLY A 23 1.79 -6.33 -6.93
C GLY A 23 0.31 -6.20 -6.56
N ALA A 24 -0.53 -5.87 -7.54
CA ALA A 24 -1.99 -5.80 -7.36
C ALA A 24 -2.59 -7.16 -6.98
N LEU A 25 -2.15 -8.25 -7.60
CA LEU A 25 -2.60 -9.60 -7.28
C LEU A 25 -2.23 -10.01 -5.86
N ILE A 26 -1.00 -9.71 -5.43
CA ILE A 26 -0.53 -9.98 -4.05
C ILE A 26 -1.43 -9.25 -3.06
N ILE A 27 -1.68 -7.96 -3.26
CA ILE A 27 -2.57 -7.16 -2.40
C ILE A 27 -3.99 -7.77 -2.36
N ALA A 28 -4.54 -8.13 -3.53
CA ALA A 28 -5.86 -8.72 -3.62
C ALA A 28 -5.97 -10.05 -2.86
N VAL A 29 -4.95 -10.92 -2.95
CA VAL A 29 -4.89 -12.18 -2.20
C VAL A 29 -4.83 -11.92 -0.70
N GLY A 30 -3.98 -11.00 -0.25
CA GLY A 30 -3.87 -10.63 1.17
C GLY A 30 -5.18 -10.10 1.74
N ALA A 31 -5.85 -9.22 0.98
CA ALA A 31 -7.16 -8.69 1.33
C ALA A 31 -8.23 -9.78 1.43
N LEU A 32 -8.27 -10.69 0.45
CA LEU A 32 -9.23 -11.80 0.46
C LEU A 32 -9.01 -12.73 1.65
N LEU A 33 -7.75 -13.09 1.95
CA LEU A 33 -7.41 -13.93 3.10
C LEU A 33 -7.81 -13.29 4.43
N ALA A 34 -7.43 -12.02 4.63
CA ALA A 34 -7.77 -11.28 5.84
C ALA A 34 -9.30 -11.16 6.02
N PHE A 35 -10.02 -10.90 4.93
CA PHE A 35 -11.49 -10.85 4.94
C PHE A 35 -12.11 -12.19 5.37
N ILE A 36 -11.66 -13.31 4.80
CA ILE A 36 -12.13 -14.65 5.17
C ILE A 36 -11.84 -14.94 6.65
N MET A 37 -10.68 -14.55 7.17
CA MET A 37 -10.33 -14.74 8.59
C MET A 37 -11.27 -13.97 9.51
N VAL A 38 -11.55 -12.70 9.19
CA VAL A 38 -12.47 -11.86 9.97
C VAL A 38 -13.90 -12.43 9.94
N VAL A 39 -14.41 -12.82 8.78
CA VAL A 39 -15.76 -13.41 8.64
C VAL A 39 -15.87 -14.71 9.44
N ARG A 40 -14.84 -15.57 9.43
CA ARG A 40 -14.81 -16.80 10.23
C ARG A 40 -14.75 -16.51 11.73
N ALA A 41 -13.96 -15.53 12.15
CA ALA A 41 -13.85 -15.11 13.54
C ALA A 41 -15.17 -14.57 14.10
N PHE A 42 -15.93 -13.86 13.26
CA PHE A 42 -17.26 -13.35 13.63
C PHE A 42 -18.27 -14.48 13.88
N ARG A 43 -18.17 -15.59 13.15
CA ARG A 43 -19.08 -16.75 13.27
C ARG A 43 -18.83 -17.63 14.50
N HIS A 44 -17.64 -17.61 15.10
CA HIS A 44 -17.24 -18.53 16.18
C HIS A 44 -17.05 -17.89 17.56
N ALA A 45 -17.65 -16.72 17.79
CA ALA A 45 -17.45 -15.84 18.95
C ALA A 45 -16.03 -15.25 19.02
N LEU A 46 -15.97 -13.92 18.96
CA LEU A 46 -14.76 -13.11 18.78
C LEU A 46 -13.62 -13.56 19.71
N ARG A 47 -12.58 -14.17 19.14
CA ARG A 47 -11.26 -14.24 19.78
C ARG A 47 -10.44 -13.03 19.34
N PRO A 48 -9.95 -12.19 20.28
CA PRO A 48 -9.11 -11.04 19.96
C PRO A 48 -7.93 -11.37 19.04
N ASP A 49 -7.38 -12.58 19.16
CA ASP A 49 -6.23 -13.05 18.38
C ASP A 49 -6.51 -13.12 16.87
N ALA A 50 -7.74 -13.44 16.46
CA ALA A 50 -8.07 -13.64 15.04
C ALA A 50 -8.04 -12.33 14.25
N TYR A 51 -8.44 -11.22 14.87
CA TYR A 51 -8.35 -9.89 14.25
C TYR A 51 -6.89 -9.45 14.09
N THR A 52 -6.07 -9.66 15.12
CA THR A 52 -4.63 -9.37 15.08
C THR A 52 -3.93 -10.17 13.98
N VAL A 53 -4.24 -11.46 13.85
CA VAL A 53 -3.66 -12.31 12.78
C VAL A 53 -4.12 -11.86 11.39
N ALA A 54 -5.39 -11.51 11.22
CA ALA A 54 -5.90 -10.99 9.93
C ALA A 54 -5.21 -9.68 9.54
N ARG A 55 -5.03 -8.76 10.50
CA ARG A 55 -4.34 -7.48 10.30
C ARG A 55 -2.87 -7.65 9.95
N LEU A 56 -2.15 -8.54 10.66
CA LEU A 56 -0.75 -8.85 10.37
C LEU A 56 -0.61 -9.48 8.97
N THR A 57 -1.49 -10.42 8.63
CA THR A 57 -1.53 -11.04 7.31
C THR A 57 -1.73 -9.99 6.22
N LEU A 58 -2.78 -9.16 6.34
CA LEU A 58 -3.03 -8.08 5.38
C LEU A 58 -1.83 -7.15 5.25
N GLY A 59 -1.24 -6.74 6.39
CA GLY A 59 -0.06 -5.88 6.41
C GLY A 59 1.12 -6.46 5.63
N SER A 60 1.44 -7.74 5.81
CA SER A 60 2.53 -8.39 5.07
C SER A 60 2.32 -8.43 3.56
N TYR A 61 1.09 -8.72 3.11
CA TYR A 61 0.78 -8.72 1.68
C TYR A 61 0.74 -7.31 1.07
N LEU A 62 0.28 -6.32 1.84
CA LEU A 62 0.34 -4.91 1.41
C LEU A 62 1.79 -4.45 1.22
N VAL A 63 2.66 -4.71 2.20
CA VAL A 63 4.09 -4.35 2.11
C VAL A 63 4.73 -5.00 0.88
N LEU A 64 4.53 -6.30 0.70
CA LEU A 64 5.08 -7.01 -0.45
C LEU A 64 4.54 -6.44 -1.78
N GLY A 65 3.24 -6.24 -1.91
CA GLY A 65 2.66 -5.66 -3.13
C GLY A 65 3.15 -4.24 -3.41
N LEU A 66 3.39 -3.44 -2.38
CA LEU A 66 3.97 -2.10 -2.50
C LEU A 66 5.43 -2.13 -2.94
N GLU A 67 6.23 -3.12 -2.53
CA GLU A 67 7.60 -3.30 -3.04
C GLU A 67 7.60 -3.55 -4.55
N PHE A 68 6.67 -4.37 -5.06
CA PHE A 68 6.50 -4.57 -6.51
C PHE A 68 6.06 -3.28 -7.21
N GLN A 69 5.08 -2.57 -6.68
CA GLN A 69 4.64 -1.29 -7.27
C GLN A 69 5.77 -0.24 -7.29
N LEU A 70 6.57 -0.16 -6.22
CA LEU A 70 7.74 0.69 -6.16
C LEU A 70 8.78 0.31 -7.22
N ALA A 71 9.02 -0.99 -7.43
CA ALA A 71 9.92 -1.47 -8.48
C ALA A 71 9.45 -1.07 -9.88
N ALA A 72 8.14 -1.15 -10.14
CA ALA A 72 7.54 -0.68 -11.39
C ALA A 72 7.72 0.84 -11.57
N ASP A 73 7.51 1.63 -10.52
CA ASP A 73 7.69 3.08 -10.55
C ASP A 73 9.16 3.47 -10.81
N VAL A 74 10.13 2.78 -10.17
CA VAL A 74 11.55 2.97 -10.44
C VAL A 74 11.87 2.67 -11.91
N LEU A 75 11.35 1.56 -12.46
CA LEU A 75 11.55 1.23 -13.87
C LEU A 75 10.98 2.30 -14.80
N LYS A 76 9.76 2.79 -14.57
CA LYS A 76 9.16 3.89 -15.35
C LYS A 76 10.03 5.16 -15.32
N THR A 77 10.60 5.51 -14.17
CA THR A 77 11.51 6.67 -14.07
C THR A 77 12.85 6.45 -14.78
N ALA A 78 13.33 5.20 -14.86
CA ALA A 78 14.59 4.86 -15.52
C ALA A 78 14.49 4.90 -17.04
N VAL A 79 13.31 4.59 -17.60
CA VAL A 79 13.13 4.67 -19.05
C VAL A 79 12.82 6.06 -19.54
N ALA A 80 12.04 6.91 -18.84
CA ALA A 80 11.43 8.14 -19.35
C ALA A 80 12.24 8.99 -20.36
N PRO A 81 11.84 8.96 -21.66
CA PRO A 81 12.23 9.95 -22.65
C PRO A 81 11.01 10.35 -23.50
N SER A 82 10.05 11.07 -22.91
CA SER A 82 9.16 12.04 -23.58
C SER A 82 8.45 12.88 -22.51
N PHE A 83 8.32 14.20 -22.70
CA PHE A 83 7.75 15.10 -21.68
C PHE A 83 6.28 14.81 -21.34
N THR A 84 5.53 14.20 -22.26
CA THR A 84 4.10 13.87 -22.07
C THR A 84 3.92 12.64 -21.18
N GLU A 85 4.73 11.60 -21.35
CA GLU A 85 4.72 10.40 -20.49
C GLU A 85 5.23 10.71 -19.09
N ILE A 86 6.26 11.57 -18.98
CA ILE A 86 6.74 12.11 -17.70
C ILE A 86 5.61 12.85 -16.98
N GLY A 87 4.80 13.62 -17.69
CA GLY A 87 3.66 14.35 -17.12
C GLY A 87 2.59 13.42 -16.52
N GLN A 88 2.23 12.34 -17.22
CA GLN A 88 1.28 11.34 -16.71
C GLN A 88 1.84 10.61 -15.48
N LEU A 89 3.10 10.20 -15.53
CA LEU A 89 3.76 9.53 -14.42
C LEU A 89 3.84 10.43 -13.19
N ALA A 90 4.24 11.69 -13.37
CA ALA A 90 4.30 12.69 -12.30
C ALA A 90 2.93 12.96 -11.69
N ALA A 91 1.86 12.96 -12.49
CA ALA A 91 0.50 13.13 -11.99
C ALA A 91 0.07 11.96 -11.09
N ILE A 92 0.32 10.71 -11.51
CA ILE A 92 -0.01 9.51 -10.71
C ILE A 92 0.81 9.47 -9.42
N ALA A 93 2.12 9.71 -9.50
CA ALA A 93 3.01 9.77 -8.35
C ALA A 93 2.62 10.88 -7.37
N GLY A 94 2.23 12.05 -7.90
CA GLY A 94 1.72 13.18 -7.12
C GLY A 94 0.44 12.82 -6.36
N ILE A 95 -0.55 12.23 -7.04
CA ILE A 95 -1.80 11.77 -6.40
C ILE A 95 -1.50 10.79 -5.27
N ARG A 96 -0.64 9.79 -5.52
CA ARG A 96 -0.24 8.81 -4.49
C ARG A 96 0.40 9.49 -3.28
N THR A 97 1.28 10.46 -3.52
CA THR A 97 1.98 11.19 -2.46
C THR A 97 0.99 11.99 -1.61
N VAL A 98 0.07 12.71 -2.25
CA VAL A 98 -0.95 13.51 -1.56
C VAL A 98 -1.89 12.61 -0.74
N LEU A 99 -2.38 11.51 -1.32
CA LEU A 99 -3.26 10.58 -0.62
C LEU A 99 -2.57 9.92 0.57
N ASN A 100 -1.35 9.41 0.40
CA ASN A 100 -0.60 8.81 1.50
C ASN A 100 -0.31 9.84 2.60
N TYR A 101 0.05 11.07 2.24
CA TYR A 101 0.28 12.15 3.20
C TYR A 101 -0.97 12.47 4.03
N PHE A 102 -2.14 12.60 3.39
CA PHE A 102 -3.39 12.86 4.11
C PHE A 102 -3.76 11.71 5.05
N LEU A 103 -3.60 10.46 4.60
CA LEU A 103 -3.90 9.29 5.40
C LEU A 103 -2.99 9.19 6.63
N GLU A 104 -1.68 9.39 6.46
CA GLU A 104 -0.71 9.41 7.57
C GLU A 104 -1.02 10.52 8.57
N LYS A 105 -1.42 11.69 8.06
CA LYS A 105 -1.81 12.83 8.89
C LYS A 105 -3.07 12.53 9.71
N GLU A 106 -4.15 12.03 9.10
CA GLU A 106 -5.38 11.65 9.83
C GLU A 106 -5.09 10.63 10.93
N ILE A 107 -4.28 9.60 10.63
CA ILE A 107 -3.88 8.60 11.62
C ILE A 107 -3.07 9.23 12.77
N ALA A 108 -2.22 10.21 12.48
CA ALA A 108 -1.44 10.90 13.49
C ALA A 108 -2.33 11.78 14.39
N GLU A 109 -3.32 12.47 13.81
CA GLU A 109 -4.30 13.27 14.54
C GLU A 109 -5.17 12.39 15.44
N GLU A 110 -5.70 11.27 14.94
CA GLU A 110 -6.49 10.32 15.72
C GLU A 110 -5.68 9.73 16.89
N LYS A 111 -4.40 9.42 16.68
CA LYS A 111 -3.50 8.97 17.75
C LYS A 111 -3.22 10.07 18.79
N ALA A 112 -3.09 11.32 18.36
CA ALA A 112 -2.86 12.45 19.26
C ALA A 112 -4.10 12.71 20.14
N GLU A 113 -5.30 12.64 19.58
CA GLU A 113 -6.55 12.75 20.33
C GLU A 113 -6.73 11.62 21.36
N LEU A 114 -6.31 10.40 21.00
CA LEU A 114 -6.31 9.26 21.94
C LEU A 114 -5.24 9.41 23.03
N GLY A 115 -4.14 10.10 22.75
CA GLY A 115 -3.09 10.45 23.73
C GLY A 115 -3.49 11.59 24.68
N GLU A 116 -4.22 12.59 24.19
CA GLU A 116 -4.79 13.67 25.02
C GLU A 116 -5.97 13.19 25.88
N LYS A 117 -6.75 12.21 25.42
CA LYS A 117 -7.71 11.47 26.26
C LYS A 117 -7.04 10.49 27.22
N GLY A 118 -5.81 10.79 27.64
CA GLY A 118 -5.07 10.13 28.70
C GLY A 118 -6.01 9.74 29.82
N LEU A 119 -6.15 8.43 29.96
CA LEU A 119 -6.87 7.72 31.00
C LEU A 119 -6.60 8.38 32.36
N ASN A 120 -7.56 9.16 32.87
CA ASN A 120 -7.57 9.69 34.22
C ASN A 120 -7.83 8.50 35.17
N LEU A 121 -6.82 7.64 35.35
CA LEU A 121 -6.90 6.59 36.36
C LEU A 121 -6.78 7.27 37.73
N PRO A 122 -7.74 7.05 38.64
CA PRO A 122 -7.62 7.53 40.00
C PRO A 122 -6.35 6.92 40.59
N THR A 123 -5.39 7.77 40.94
CA THR A 123 -4.19 7.38 41.66
C THR A 123 -4.64 6.87 43.03
N ILE A 124 -4.67 5.55 43.21
CA ILE A 124 -4.85 4.97 44.54
C ILE A 124 -3.55 5.27 45.30
N ARG A 125 -3.65 6.27 46.18
CA ARG A 125 -2.67 6.52 47.24
C ARG A 125 -2.63 5.28 48.14
N HIS A 126 -1.43 4.76 48.34
CA HIS A 126 -1.06 4.02 49.54
C HIS A 126 -0.31 4.97 50.48
#